data_AF-A0A2P7UHH9-F1
#
_entry.id   AF-A0A2P7UHH9-F1
#
_cell.length_a   1.000
_cell.length_b   1.000
_cell.length_c   1.000
_cell.angle_alpha   90.00
_cell.angle_beta   90.00
_cell.angle_gamma   90.00
#
_symmetry.space_group_name_H-M   'P 1'
#
loop_
_entity.id
_entity.type
_entity.pdbx_description
1 polymer ?
#
loop_
_entity_poly.entity_id
_entity_poly.type
_entity_poly.pdbx_seq_one_letter_code
_entity_poly.pdbx_strand_id
1 'polypeptide(L)'
;LEDEIDAKVEKFEVKPKGKLYVYIHEDESYLAYEVELNFLDPQPGRWKYFIDADSGDVINKYNMLHEITGTGTGVLGDTKSFEVTKVSNTNYTAKDTTRGKGIETYNARNRLIQPGTLGSDSDNNWTDGALVDAHAHAQATYDYYKNAHNRNSFDNKGAKIISTVHYGRNDNRAFWNGVQITYGDGDGRLFRPFSAGLDVVAHELTHAVTERTAGLIYENESGALNESMSDIFAAMIDNDDWLIGEDVYTPETPGDALRSLEDPTVAGDPDHYSNRYIGPADEGGVHTNSGINNKAAYLLAEGGTHSGVTVTGIGRNDTAKIYYYALTNYLNPNSNFSAMRQAAIQSATVLFGANSQQVESVKDAYDAIGVQ
;
A
#
# COMPACT_ATOMS: atom_id res chain seq x y z
N LEU A 1 35.30 -1.60 -11.04
CA LEU A 1 34.19 -1.68 -12.01
C LEU A 1 33.40 -2.98 -11.88
N GLU A 2 33.95 -4.18 -12.11
CA GLU A 2 33.18 -5.43 -11.95
C GLU A 2 32.76 -5.71 -10.49
N ASP A 3 33.52 -5.23 -9.49
CA ASP A 3 33.25 -5.49 -8.07
C ASP A 3 32.30 -4.48 -7.39
N GLU A 4 31.89 -3.39 -8.06
CA GLU A 4 31.04 -2.31 -7.50
C GLU A 4 29.67 -2.18 -8.19
N ILE A 5 29.40 -3.02 -9.18
CA ILE A 5 28.06 -3.17 -9.75
C ILE A 5 27.37 -4.20 -8.84
N ASP A 6 26.32 -3.79 -8.14
CA ASP A 6 25.57 -4.59 -7.16
C ASP A 6 24.98 -5.91 -7.71
N ALA A 7 25.16 -6.19 -9.01
CA ALA A 7 24.92 -7.48 -9.61
C ALA A 7 25.84 -7.73 -10.82
N LYS A 8 26.20 -8.99 -11.07
CA LYS A 8 27.01 -9.39 -12.22
C LYS A 8 26.24 -9.11 -13.52
N VAL A 9 26.59 -8.04 -14.25
CA VAL A 9 25.99 -7.72 -15.55
C VAL A 9 26.67 -8.54 -16.64
N GLU A 10 25.96 -9.51 -17.20
CA GLU A 10 26.50 -10.40 -18.24
C GLU A 10 26.48 -9.77 -19.65
N LYS A 11 25.56 -8.82 -19.89
CA LYS A 11 25.35 -8.22 -21.21
C LYS A 11 25.01 -6.73 -21.11
N PHE A 12 25.75 -5.92 -21.85
CA PHE A 12 25.44 -4.51 -22.07
C PHE A 12 24.71 -4.32 -23.41
N GLU A 13 23.69 -3.47 -23.42
CA GLU A 13 22.96 -3.07 -24.64
C GLU A 13 23.79 -2.12 -25.51
N VAL A 14 24.65 -1.32 -24.87
CA VAL A 14 25.65 -0.49 -25.53
C VAL A 14 27.00 -0.81 -24.92
N LYS A 15 28.00 -1.11 -25.77
CA LYS A 15 29.37 -1.36 -25.29
C LYS A 15 29.84 -0.16 -24.44
N PRO A 16 30.20 -0.38 -23.16
CA PRO A 16 30.68 0.70 -22.31
C PRO A 16 31.87 1.41 -22.92
N LYS A 17 31.88 2.74 -22.83
CA LYS A 17 33.00 3.58 -23.24
C LYS A 17 33.29 4.56 -22.11
N GLY A 18 34.54 4.61 -21.67
CA GLY A 18 35.03 5.64 -20.77
C GLY A 18 35.49 6.86 -21.57
N LYS A 19 35.10 8.06 -21.13
CA LYS A 19 35.65 9.31 -21.62
C LYS A 19 36.27 10.07 -20.46
N LEU A 20 37.49 10.57 -20.65
CA LEU A 20 38.14 11.42 -19.66
C LEU A 20 37.40 12.77 -19.58
N TYR A 21 37.08 13.19 -18.37
CA TYR A 21 36.24 14.34 -18.06
C TYR A 21 36.70 14.96 -16.75
N VAL A 22 36.65 16.30 -16.62
CA VAL A 22 36.89 16.96 -15.33
C VAL A 22 35.54 17.01 -14.61
N TYR A 23 35.39 16.20 -13.57
CA TYR A 23 34.17 16.09 -12.78
C TYR A 23 34.26 16.93 -11.52
N ILE A 24 33.29 17.79 -11.29
CA ILE A 24 33.20 18.57 -10.05
C ILE A 24 32.15 17.92 -9.16
N HIS A 25 32.54 17.52 -7.96
CA HIS A 25 31.68 16.89 -6.96
C HIS A 25 32.03 17.43 -5.58
N GLU A 26 31.02 17.83 -4.81
CA GLU A 26 31.19 18.37 -3.45
C GLU A 26 32.27 19.49 -3.36
N ASP A 27 32.24 20.42 -4.32
CA ASP A 27 33.18 21.55 -4.46
C ASP A 27 34.66 21.17 -4.74
N GLU A 28 34.95 19.89 -4.97
CA GLU A 28 36.25 19.39 -5.41
C GLU A 28 36.24 19.04 -6.91
N SER A 29 37.40 19.18 -7.57
CA SER A 29 37.58 18.84 -8.99
C SER A 29 38.42 17.59 -9.15
N TYR A 30 37.87 16.60 -9.85
CA TYR A 30 38.49 15.32 -10.13
C TYR A 30 38.76 15.19 -11.63
N LEU A 31 39.89 14.60 -11.99
CA LEU A 31 40.05 14.04 -13.32
C LEU A 31 39.41 12.64 -13.28
N ALA A 32 38.34 12.42 -14.04
CA ALA A 32 37.54 11.21 -13.95
C ALA A 32 37.26 10.59 -15.32
N TYR A 33 37.05 9.28 -15.35
CA TYR A 33 36.39 8.59 -16.45
C TYR A 33 34.88 8.64 -16.25
N GLU A 34 34.18 9.31 -17.15
CA GLU A 34 32.73 9.18 -17.32
C GLU A 34 32.45 7.88 -18.07
N VAL A 35 31.74 6.95 -17.42
CA VAL A 35 31.37 5.65 -17.99
C VAL A 35 29.86 5.48 -17.95
N GLU A 36 29.26 5.24 -19.11
CA GLU A 36 27.86 4.84 -19.22
C GLU A 36 27.74 3.32 -19.31
N LEU A 37 26.97 2.73 -18.39
CA LEU A 37 26.59 1.33 -18.38
C LEU A 37 25.11 1.20 -18.71
N ASN A 38 24.78 0.53 -19.81
CA ASN A 38 23.40 0.27 -20.24
C ASN A 38 23.17 -1.24 -20.34
N PHE A 39 22.27 -1.79 -19.55
CA PHE A 39 22.00 -3.23 -19.46
C PHE A 39 20.54 -3.51 -19.09
N LEU A 40 20.04 -4.69 -19.45
CA LEU A 40 18.65 -5.12 -19.18
C LEU A 40 18.54 -6.18 -18.06
N ASP A 41 19.63 -6.89 -17.75
CA ASP A 41 19.67 -8.03 -16.83
C ASP A 41 20.82 -7.85 -15.82
N PRO A 42 20.66 -8.23 -14.54
CA PRO A 42 19.48 -8.85 -13.91
C PRO A 42 18.34 -7.88 -13.59
N GLN A 43 18.59 -6.56 -13.70
CA GLN A 43 17.59 -5.51 -13.64
C GLN A 43 17.98 -4.40 -14.62
N PRO A 44 17.04 -3.78 -15.36
CA PRO A 44 17.37 -2.70 -16.26
C PRO A 44 18.06 -1.52 -15.56
N GLY A 45 19.12 -1.01 -16.18
CA GLY A 45 19.92 0.09 -15.65
C GLY A 45 20.59 0.88 -16.77
N ARG A 46 20.52 2.21 -16.69
CA ARG A 46 21.31 3.12 -17.53
C ARG A 46 22.15 4.01 -16.64
N TRP A 47 23.19 3.45 -16.05
CA TRP A 47 23.99 4.16 -15.06
C TRP A 47 25.08 5.02 -15.69
N LYS A 48 25.29 6.21 -15.13
CA LYS A 48 26.49 7.00 -15.35
C LYS A 48 27.35 6.92 -14.11
N TYR A 49 28.60 6.48 -14.29
CA TYR A 49 29.64 6.43 -13.28
C TYR A 49 30.68 7.51 -13.57
N PHE A 50 31.20 8.13 -12.52
CA PHE A 50 32.39 8.97 -12.53
C PHE A 50 33.44 8.28 -11.67
N ILE A 51 34.50 7.81 -12.33
CA ILE A 51 35.56 7.03 -11.71
C ILE A 51 36.83 7.87 -11.71
N ASP A 52 37.46 8.05 -10.57
CA ASP A 52 38.72 8.79 -10.47
C ASP A 52 39.77 8.18 -11.41
N ALA A 53 40.41 9.03 -12.23
CA ALA A 53 41.33 8.59 -13.26
C ALA A 53 42.67 8.11 -12.71
N ASP A 54 43.03 8.51 -11.49
CA ASP A 54 44.29 8.16 -10.82
C ASP A 54 44.12 6.95 -9.90
N SER A 55 43.07 6.92 -9.06
CA SER A 55 42.85 5.84 -8.09
C SER A 55 41.99 4.69 -8.61
N GLY A 56 41.07 4.98 -9.55
CA GLY A 56 40.07 4.02 -10.02
C GLY A 56 38.85 3.87 -9.10
N ASP A 57 38.72 4.70 -8.06
CA ASP A 57 37.58 4.71 -7.15
C ASP A 57 36.35 5.37 -7.80
N VAL A 58 35.14 4.91 -7.49
CA VAL A 58 33.91 5.58 -7.94
C VAL A 58 33.68 6.84 -7.09
N ILE A 59 33.83 8.01 -7.72
CA ILE A 59 33.55 9.32 -7.13
C ILE A 59 32.03 9.49 -6.95
N ASN A 60 31.25 9.17 -8.00
CA ASN A 60 29.80 9.23 -7.97
C ASN A 60 29.19 8.29 -9.02
N LYS A 61 27.95 7.85 -8.80
CA LYS A 61 27.15 7.13 -9.79
C LYS A 61 25.67 7.54 -9.70
N TYR A 62 25.01 7.67 -10.84
CA TYR A 62 23.57 7.91 -10.88
C TYR A 62 22.91 7.16 -12.05
N ASN A 63 21.64 6.79 -11.87
CA ASN A 63 20.87 6.14 -12.92
C ASN A 63 20.23 7.18 -13.84
N MET A 64 20.42 7.04 -15.14
CA MET A 64 19.88 7.89 -16.21
C MET A 64 18.64 7.28 -16.87
N LEU A 65 18.05 6.22 -16.32
CA LEU A 65 16.73 5.81 -16.76
C LEU A 65 15.76 6.97 -16.55
N HIS A 66 15.02 7.31 -17.60
CA HIS A 66 14.06 8.41 -17.55
C HIS A 66 12.75 7.85 -16.98
N GLU A 67 12.37 8.37 -15.82
CA GLU A 67 10.99 8.25 -15.35
C GLU A 67 10.08 8.94 -16.37
N ILE A 68 9.00 8.25 -16.73
CA ILE A 68 8.01 8.74 -17.65
C ILE A 68 6.64 8.37 -17.12
N THR A 69 5.69 9.29 -17.24
CA THR A 69 4.28 8.99 -17.01
C THR A 69 3.79 8.08 -18.14
N GLY A 70 3.46 6.83 -17.79
CA GLY A 70 2.72 5.91 -18.64
C GLY A 70 1.22 6.13 -18.54
N THR A 71 0.49 5.60 -19.51
CA THR A 71 -0.97 5.55 -19.49
C THR A 71 -1.43 4.12 -19.69
N GLY A 72 -2.49 3.71 -19.01
CA GLY A 72 -3.07 2.39 -19.20
C GLY A 72 -4.54 2.32 -18.86
N THR A 73 -5.19 1.27 -19.32
CA THR A 73 -6.60 0.99 -19.01
C THR A 73 -6.68 -0.05 -17.89
N GLY A 74 -7.32 0.31 -16.78
CA GLY A 74 -7.57 -0.56 -15.63
C GLY A 74 -8.59 -1.66 -15.92
N VAL A 75 -8.81 -2.54 -14.94
CA VAL A 75 -9.77 -3.65 -15.02
C VAL A 75 -11.20 -3.16 -15.26
N LEU A 76 -11.55 -2.00 -14.70
CA LEU A 76 -12.88 -1.39 -14.84
C LEU A 76 -13.04 -0.57 -16.13
N GLY A 77 -12.00 -0.50 -16.96
CA GLY A 77 -12.02 0.24 -18.23
C GLY A 77 -11.70 1.74 -18.10
N ASP A 78 -11.39 2.22 -16.90
CA ASP A 78 -10.93 3.58 -16.67
C ASP A 78 -9.46 3.74 -17.10
N THR A 79 -9.10 4.95 -17.53
CA THR A 79 -7.72 5.26 -17.95
C THR A 79 -6.97 5.89 -16.78
N LYS A 80 -5.82 5.31 -16.42
CA LYS A 80 -4.94 5.80 -15.36
C LYS A 80 -3.61 6.26 -15.93
N SER A 81 -3.03 7.26 -15.29
CA SER A 81 -1.65 7.68 -15.50
C SER A 81 -0.82 7.31 -14.28
N PHE A 82 0.36 6.77 -14.50
CA PHE A 82 1.25 6.30 -13.43
C PHE A 82 2.70 6.39 -13.87
N GLU A 83 3.61 6.61 -12.91
CA GLU A 83 5.04 6.71 -13.21
C GLU A 83 5.63 5.34 -13.51
N VAL A 84 6.45 5.25 -14.56
CA VAL A 84 7.16 4.04 -14.96
C VAL A 84 8.57 4.38 -15.43
N THR A 85 9.43 3.38 -15.49
CA THR A 85 10.79 3.52 -15.98
C THR A 85 10.85 3.22 -17.49
N LYS A 86 11.29 4.19 -18.29
CA LYS A 86 11.65 3.96 -19.70
C LYS A 86 13.04 3.36 -19.80
N VAL A 87 13.12 2.11 -20.28
CA VAL A 87 14.37 1.38 -20.46
C VAL A 87 14.98 1.62 -21.84
N SER A 88 14.14 1.66 -22.87
CA SER A 88 14.53 2.00 -24.25
C SER A 88 13.38 2.68 -24.99
N ASN A 89 13.54 3.00 -26.27
CA ASN A 89 12.45 3.59 -27.06
C ASN A 89 11.22 2.68 -27.22
N THR A 90 11.41 1.38 -27.05
CA THR A 90 10.36 0.37 -27.24
C THR A 90 10.25 -0.57 -26.04
N ASN A 91 10.68 -0.12 -24.86
CA ASN A 91 10.65 -0.91 -23.64
C ASN A 91 10.48 -0.01 -22.41
N TYR A 92 9.37 -0.20 -21.72
CA TYR A 92 8.98 0.45 -20.48
C TYR A 92 8.76 -0.63 -19.44
N THR A 93 9.13 -0.40 -18.19
CA THR A 93 8.94 -1.38 -17.11
C THR A 93 8.09 -0.78 -16.01
N ALA A 94 7.23 -1.59 -15.39
CA ALA A 94 6.33 -1.23 -14.29
C ALA A 94 7.12 -1.03 -12.99
N LYS A 95 7.99 -0.03 -13.02
CA LYS A 95 8.93 0.37 -12.00
C LYS A 95 8.89 1.88 -11.91
N ASP A 96 8.51 2.37 -10.75
CA ASP A 96 8.57 3.79 -10.37
C ASP A 96 9.76 3.96 -9.44
N THR A 97 10.68 4.88 -9.74
CA THR A 97 11.80 5.22 -8.83
C THR A 97 11.63 6.56 -8.10
N THR A 98 10.52 7.26 -8.33
CA THR A 98 10.20 8.56 -7.72
C THR A 98 9.67 8.44 -6.29
N ARG A 99 9.16 7.25 -5.91
CA ARG A 99 8.61 6.94 -4.58
C ARG A 99 9.50 5.98 -3.79
N GLY A 100 10.15 6.49 -2.74
CA GLY A 100 10.97 5.69 -1.83
C GLY A 100 12.13 4.97 -2.55
N LYS A 101 12.33 3.69 -2.23
CA LYS A 101 13.27 2.78 -2.94
C LYS A 101 12.63 2.14 -4.19
N GLY A 102 11.45 2.60 -4.56
CA GLY A 102 10.72 2.25 -5.76
C GLY A 102 9.42 1.48 -5.51
N ILE A 103 8.56 1.48 -6.52
CA ILE A 103 7.36 0.64 -6.61
C ILE A 103 7.52 -0.24 -7.85
N GLU A 104 7.42 -1.55 -7.70
CA GLU A 104 7.61 -2.51 -8.79
C GLU A 104 6.41 -3.47 -8.86
N THR A 105 5.80 -3.60 -10.04
CA THR A 105 4.68 -4.52 -10.27
C THR A 105 5.10 -5.64 -11.21
N TYR A 106 4.82 -6.87 -10.79
CA TYR A 106 5.20 -8.10 -11.46
C TYR A 106 3.97 -8.90 -11.89
N ASN A 107 4.17 -9.76 -12.88
CA ASN A 107 3.16 -10.65 -13.43
C ASN A 107 3.58 -12.11 -13.14
N ALA A 108 2.75 -12.83 -12.37
CA ALA A 108 2.97 -14.24 -12.04
C ALA A 108 2.53 -15.21 -13.17
N ARG A 109 1.91 -14.68 -14.24
CA ARG A 109 1.51 -15.40 -15.46
C ARG A 109 0.64 -16.61 -15.17
N ASN A 110 -0.34 -16.44 -14.28
CA ASN A 110 -1.27 -17.48 -13.84
C ASN A 110 -0.60 -18.69 -13.16
N ARG A 111 0.52 -18.44 -12.46
CA ARG A 111 1.28 -19.45 -11.70
C ARG A 111 1.33 -19.04 -10.23
N LEU A 112 1.61 -20.01 -9.37
CA LEU A 112 1.87 -19.77 -7.95
C LEU A 112 3.35 -19.42 -7.75
N ILE A 113 3.81 -18.36 -8.44
CA ILE A 113 5.19 -17.86 -8.36
C ILE A 113 5.19 -16.38 -7.99
N GLN A 114 6.18 -16.01 -7.20
CA GLN A 114 6.33 -14.70 -6.59
C GLN A 114 7.82 -14.30 -6.62
N PRO A 115 8.18 -13.06 -6.98
CA PRO A 115 7.30 -12.02 -7.52
C PRO A 115 6.87 -12.29 -8.98
N GLY A 116 7.54 -13.21 -9.70
CA GLY A 116 7.27 -13.45 -11.12
C GLY A 116 8.14 -12.57 -12.03
N THR A 117 7.60 -12.11 -13.16
CA THR A 117 8.34 -11.27 -14.11
C THR A 117 7.91 -9.82 -14.01
N LEU A 118 8.87 -8.88 -13.93
CA LEU A 118 8.58 -7.45 -13.88
C LEU A 118 7.70 -7.05 -15.07
N GLY A 119 6.66 -6.27 -14.82
CA GLY A 119 5.78 -5.74 -15.86
C GLY A 119 6.58 -4.97 -16.90
N SER A 120 6.28 -5.20 -18.18
CA SER A 120 6.93 -4.50 -19.27
C SER A 120 5.96 -4.21 -20.40
N ASP A 121 6.12 -3.07 -21.05
CA ASP A 121 5.31 -2.63 -22.18
C ASP A 121 6.20 -2.05 -23.30
N SER A 122 5.75 -2.11 -24.55
CA SER A 122 6.56 -1.73 -25.72
C SER A 122 6.36 -0.30 -26.20
N ASP A 123 5.25 0.35 -25.86
CA ASP A 123 4.88 1.67 -26.38
C ASP A 123 4.39 2.66 -25.30
N ASN A 124 4.38 2.22 -24.04
CA ASN A 124 3.92 2.94 -22.85
C ASN A 124 2.39 3.14 -22.79
N ASN A 125 1.64 2.35 -23.55
CA ASN A 125 0.19 2.28 -23.51
C ASN A 125 -0.25 0.91 -22.97
N TRP A 126 -0.35 0.82 -21.65
CA TRP A 126 -0.49 -0.42 -20.91
C TRP A 126 -1.92 -0.99 -21.01
N THR A 127 -2.02 -2.27 -21.37
CA THR A 127 -3.31 -2.95 -21.61
C THR A 127 -3.60 -4.12 -20.66
N ASP A 128 -2.66 -4.44 -19.78
CA ASP A 128 -2.86 -5.38 -18.67
C ASP A 128 -3.52 -4.64 -17.51
N GLY A 129 -4.86 -4.69 -17.43
CA GLY A 129 -5.63 -3.91 -16.46
C GLY A 129 -5.29 -4.21 -15.01
N ALA A 130 -5.08 -5.49 -14.66
CA ALA A 130 -4.73 -5.86 -13.29
C ALA A 130 -3.37 -5.26 -12.89
N LEU A 131 -2.40 -5.28 -13.81
CA LEU A 131 -1.09 -4.69 -13.61
C LEU A 131 -1.14 -3.16 -13.52
N VAL A 132 -1.93 -2.52 -14.40
CA VAL A 132 -2.17 -1.06 -14.39
C VAL A 132 -2.71 -0.63 -13.03
N ASP A 133 -3.76 -1.28 -12.55
CA ASP A 133 -4.41 -0.92 -11.28
C ASP A 133 -3.48 -1.18 -10.11
N ALA A 134 -2.83 -2.35 -10.04
CA ALA A 134 -1.90 -2.67 -8.97
C ALA A 134 -0.75 -1.66 -8.86
N HIS A 135 -0.25 -1.17 -10.00
CA HIS A 135 0.84 -0.20 -10.02
C HIS A 135 0.36 1.21 -9.65
N ALA A 136 -0.71 1.68 -10.28
CA ALA A 136 -1.25 3.01 -10.03
C ALA A 136 -1.81 3.16 -8.60
N HIS A 137 -2.53 2.16 -8.11
CA HIS A 137 -3.08 2.17 -6.75
C HIS A 137 -1.97 2.10 -5.70
N ALA A 138 -0.90 1.30 -5.89
CA ALA A 138 0.24 1.31 -4.99
C ALA A 138 0.93 2.68 -4.91
N GLN A 139 1.03 3.41 -6.04
CA GLN A 139 1.53 4.80 -6.08
C GLN A 139 0.61 5.74 -5.28
N ALA A 140 -0.70 5.65 -5.48
CA ALA A 140 -1.69 6.46 -4.77
C ALA A 140 -1.67 6.19 -3.25
N THR A 141 -1.61 4.93 -2.83
CA THR A 141 -1.51 4.53 -1.42
C THR A 141 -0.21 5.05 -0.78
N TYR A 142 0.93 4.95 -1.48
CA TYR A 142 2.19 5.53 -1.01
C TYR A 142 2.05 7.05 -0.79
N ASP A 143 1.46 7.75 -1.77
CA ASP A 143 1.29 9.20 -1.72
C ASP A 143 0.37 9.63 -0.57
N TYR A 144 -0.71 8.89 -0.32
CA TYR A 144 -1.56 9.14 0.84
C TYR A 144 -0.77 9.07 2.14
N TYR A 145 -0.05 7.96 2.39
CA TYR A 145 0.73 7.81 3.62
C TYR A 145 1.81 8.89 3.76
N LYS A 146 2.43 9.27 2.64
CA LYS A 146 3.43 10.33 2.62
C LYS A 146 2.83 11.70 2.91
N ASN A 147 1.69 12.03 2.32
CA ASN A 147 1.10 13.37 2.41
C ASN A 147 0.27 13.57 3.68
N ALA A 148 -0.56 12.59 4.05
CA ALA A 148 -1.43 12.66 5.21
C ALA A 148 -0.69 12.44 6.53
N HIS A 149 0.34 11.59 6.53
CA HIS A 149 1.00 11.12 7.76
C HIS A 149 2.51 11.35 7.79
N ASN A 150 3.09 11.97 6.76
CA ASN A 150 4.54 12.10 6.59
C ASN A 150 5.29 10.76 6.71
N ARG A 151 4.61 9.65 6.35
CA ARG A 151 5.20 8.31 6.42
C ARG A 151 5.88 7.98 5.09
N ASN A 152 7.17 7.67 5.12
CA ASN A 152 7.90 7.27 3.91
C ASN A 152 7.78 5.76 3.67
N SER A 153 6.81 5.32 2.86
CA SER A 153 6.47 3.89 2.63
C SER A 153 6.03 3.14 3.90
N PHE A 154 5.77 1.83 3.77
CA PHE A 154 5.24 1.00 4.85
C PHE A 154 6.21 0.79 6.02
N ASP A 155 7.52 1.04 5.89
CA ASP A 155 8.51 0.92 6.98
C ASP A 155 8.99 2.29 7.53
N ASN A 156 8.41 3.38 7.03
CA ASN A 156 8.84 4.75 7.30
C ASN A 156 10.29 5.09 6.88
N LYS A 157 10.92 4.27 6.03
CA LYS A 157 12.29 4.43 5.52
C LYS A 157 12.36 4.24 4.00
N GLY A 158 11.21 4.38 3.33
CA GLY A 158 11.08 4.29 1.90
C GLY A 158 11.26 2.86 1.38
N ALA A 159 10.86 1.82 2.13
CA ALA A 159 10.88 0.45 1.61
C ALA A 159 10.25 0.35 0.22
N LYS A 160 10.84 -0.52 -0.61
CA LYS A 160 10.31 -0.83 -1.93
C LYS A 160 8.96 -1.52 -1.79
N ILE A 161 7.96 -1.06 -2.52
CA ILE A 161 6.66 -1.72 -2.62
C ILE A 161 6.69 -2.67 -3.81
N ILE A 162 6.38 -3.93 -3.56
CA ILE A 162 6.35 -4.97 -4.60
C ILE A 162 4.91 -5.49 -4.68
N SER A 163 4.38 -5.52 -5.90
CA SER A 163 3.06 -6.02 -6.23
C SER A 163 3.19 -7.17 -7.23
N THR A 164 2.42 -8.25 -7.05
CA THR A 164 2.36 -9.38 -8.00
C THR A 164 0.91 -9.64 -8.42
N VAL A 165 0.61 -9.49 -9.72
CA VAL A 165 -0.71 -9.77 -10.31
C VAL A 165 -0.73 -11.11 -11.06
N HIS A 166 -1.92 -11.57 -11.45
CA HIS A 166 -2.14 -12.88 -12.10
C HIS A 166 -1.59 -14.05 -11.30
N TYR A 167 -1.74 -14.00 -9.98
CA TYR A 167 -1.30 -15.06 -9.09
C TYR A 167 -2.29 -16.23 -9.12
N GLY A 168 -1.77 -17.43 -9.42
CA GLY A 168 -2.61 -18.63 -9.52
C GLY A 168 -3.60 -18.58 -10.70
N ARG A 169 -4.65 -19.39 -10.64
CA ARG A 169 -5.75 -19.37 -11.62
C ARG A 169 -7.05 -19.29 -10.84
N ASN A 170 -7.89 -18.32 -11.16
CA ASN A 170 -9.14 -18.08 -10.44
C ASN A 170 -8.93 -17.97 -8.92
N ASP A 171 -7.81 -17.39 -8.48
CA ASP A 171 -7.52 -17.24 -7.06
C ASP A 171 -8.36 -16.09 -6.51
N ASN A 172 -9.23 -16.39 -5.56
CA ASN A 172 -10.18 -15.46 -4.94
C ASN A 172 -9.57 -14.77 -3.71
N ARG A 173 -8.30 -14.35 -3.78
CA ARG A 173 -7.59 -13.69 -2.68
C ARG A 173 -6.68 -12.58 -3.18
N ALA A 174 -6.56 -11.54 -2.37
CA ALA A 174 -5.38 -10.70 -2.27
C ALA A 174 -4.75 -10.91 -0.89
N PHE A 175 -3.44 -10.68 -0.77
CA PHE A 175 -2.75 -10.75 0.53
C PHE A 175 -1.39 -10.06 0.52
N TRP A 176 -1.05 -9.43 1.64
CA TRP A 176 0.32 -9.14 2.07
C TRP A 176 0.99 -10.38 2.67
N ASN A 177 2.18 -10.74 2.19
CA ASN A 177 2.90 -11.95 2.64
C ASN A 177 4.11 -11.68 3.56
N GLY A 178 4.28 -10.46 4.05
CA GLY A 178 5.47 -10.01 4.80
C GLY A 178 6.57 -9.36 3.95
N VAL A 179 6.51 -9.51 2.63
CA VAL A 179 7.51 -8.99 1.67
C VAL A 179 6.87 -8.17 0.54
N GLN A 180 5.72 -8.63 0.02
CA GLN A 180 5.04 -8.05 -1.13
C GLN A 180 3.53 -8.27 -1.04
N ILE A 181 2.79 -7.54 -1.87
CA ILE A 181 1.35 -7.75 -2.07
C ILE A 181 1.12 -8.66 -3.27
N THR A 182 0.16 -9.56 -3.16
CA THR A 182 -0.21 -10.51 -4.22
C THR A 182 -1.69 -10.42 -4.50
N TYR A 183 -2.05 -10.40 -5.79
CA TYR A 183 -3.42 -10.30 -6.25
C TYR A 183 -3.75 -11.49 -7.16
N GLY A 184 -4.78 -12.23 -6.79
CA GLY A 184 -5.46 -13.16 -7.70
C GLY A 184 -6.34 -12.43 -8.71
N ASP A 185 -6.65 -13.11 -9.81
CA ASP A 185 -7.54 -12.57 -10.84
C ASP A 185 -9.03 -12.76 -10.52
N GLY A 186 -9.35 -13.46 -9.42
CA GLY A 186 -10.71 -13.88 -9.12
C GLY A 186 -11.25 -14.92 -10.10
N ASP A 187 -12.37 -15.55 -9.75
CA ASP A 187 -13.03 -16.56 -10.58
C ASP A 187 -13.96 -15.98 -11.67
N GLY A 188 -14.05 -14.65 -11.76
CA GLY A 188 -14.90 -13.91 -12.69
C GLY A 188 -16.39 -13.89 -12.31
N ARG A 189 -16.77 -14.49 -11.17
CA ARG A 189 -18.16 -14.55 -10.69
C ARG A 189 -18.31 -13.96 -9.30
N LEU A 190 -17.51 -14.43 -8.35
CA LEU A 190 -17.45 -13.90 -6.99
C LEU A 190 -16.48 -12.73 -6.92
N PHE A 191 -15.37 -12.82 -7.64
CA PHE A 191 -14.39 -11.74 -7.71
C PHE A 191 -13.90 -11.57 -9.15
N ARG A 192 -13.67 -10.33 -9.55
CA ARG A 192 -12.78 -9.97 -10.68
C ARG A 192 -11.35 -9.74 -10.12
N PRO A 193 -10.34 -9.34 -10.92
CA PRO A 193 -8.99 -9.12 -10.40
C PRO A 193 -8.96 -8.15 -9.22
N PHE A 194 -8.33 -8.57 -8.12
CA PHE A 194 -8.39 -7.86 -6.83
C PHE A 194 -7.70 -6.50 -6.86
N SER A 195 -6.73 -6.30 -7.75
CA SER A 195 -6.05 -5.01 -7.86
C SER A 195 -6.94 -3.89 -8.39
N ALA A 196 -8.12 -4.22 -8.95
CA ALA A 196 -9.07 -3.24 -9.48
C ALA A 196 -9.63 -2.30 -8.40
N GLY A 197 -9.76 -2.77 -7.15
CA GLY A 197 -10.16 -1.93 -6.02
C GLY A 197 -8.96 -1.15 -5.48
N LEU A 198 -9.04 0.17 -5.45
CA LEU A 198 -8.01 1.01 -4.82
C LEU A 198 -7.97 0.74 -3.31
N ASP A 199 -9.13 0.63 -2.70
CA ASP A 199 -9.35 0.22 -1.31
C ASP A 199 -8.70 -1.14 -0.99
N VAL A 200 -8.81 -2.16 -1.86
CA VAL A 200 -8.17 -3.47 -1.69
C VAL A 200 -6.66 -3.35 -1.72
N VAL A 201 -6.09 -2.62 -2.68
CA VAL A 201 -4.63 -2.38 -2.74
C VAL A 201 -4.15 -1.63 -1.50
N ALA A 202 -4.92 -0.64 -1.03
CA ALA A 202 -4.63 0.13 0.16
C ALA A 202 -4.74 -0.70 1.45
N HIS A 203 -5.73 -1.59 1.54
CA HIS A 203 -5.92 -2.54 2.64
C HIS A 203 -4.68 -3.43 2.77
N GLU A 204 -4.24 -4.05 1.69
CA GLU A 204 -3.07 -4.93 1.71
C GLU A 204 -1.77 -4.20 2.07
N LEU A 205 -1.55 -2.98 1.56
CA LEU A 205 -0.38 -2.21 1.94
C LEU A 205 -0.45 -1.76 3.42
N THR A 206 -1.65 -1.58 3.95
CA THR A 206 -1.85 -1.21 5.35
C THR A 206 -1.51 -2.35 6.30
N HIS A 207 -1.69 -3.62 5.92
CA HIS A 207 -1.11 -4.74 6.69
C HIS A 207 0.40 -4.60 6.84
N ALA A 208 1.12 -4.18 5.79
CA ALA A 208 2.55 -3.94 5.86
C ALA A 208 2.90 -2.78 6.82
N VAL A 209 2.07 -1.73 6.87
CA VAL A 209 2.20 -0.63 7.85
C VAL A 209 1.99 -1.15 9.27
N THR A 210 0.95 -1.94 9.51
CA THR A 210 0.64 -2.57 10.80
C THR A 210 1.79 -3.46 11.26
N GLU A 211 2.34 -4.31 10.39
CA GLU A 211 3.49 -5.19 10.70
C GLU A 211 4.72 -4.38 11.15
N ARG A 212 5.00 -3.23 10.51
CA ARG A 212 6.16 -2.38 10.83
C ARG A 212 5.91 -1.40 11.98
N THR A 213 4.75 -1.45 12.62
CA THR A 213 4.36 -0.53 13.70
C THR A 213 3.88 -1.31 14.91
N ALA A 214 2.56 -1.45 15.11
CA ALA A 214 1.99 -2.16 16.25
C ALA A 214 2.29 -3.66 16.23
N GLY A 215 2.46 -4.25 15.05
CA GLY A 215 2.69 -5.69 14.89
C GLY A 215 1.53 -6.52 15.43
N LEU A 216 0.29 -6.06 15.28
CA LEU A 216 -0.92 -6.72 15.76
C LEU A 216 -0.95 -8.18 15.32
N ILE A 217 -1.00 -9.10 16.29
CA ILE A 217 -1.06 -10.54 16.03
C ILE A 217 -2.36 -10.83 15.30
N TYR A 218 -2.26 -11.57 14.20
CA TYR A 218 -3.36 -11.88 13.30
C TYR A 218 -4.22 -13.03 13.84
N GLU A 219 -4.78 -12.83 15.04
CA GLU A 219 -5.64 -13.78 15.74
C GLU A 219 -6.56 -13.03 16.71
N ASN A 220 -7.80 -13.48 16.88
CA ASN A 220 -8.79 -12.95 17.82
C ASN A 220 -8.96 -11.41 17.70
N GLU A 221 -9.10 -10.69 18.80
CA GLU A 221 -9.33 -9.23 18.78
C GLU A 221 -8.13 -8.44 18.21
N SER A 222 -6.88 -8.89 18.40
CA SER A 222 -5.74 -8.21 17.78
C SER A 222 -5.75 -8.37 16.27
N GLY A 223 -6.17 -9.53 15.77
CA GLY A 223 -6.33 -9.76 14.33
C GLY A 223 -7.49 -8.97 13.76
N ALA A 224 -8.61 -8.89 14.49
CA ALA A 224 -9.74 -8.05 14.10
C ALA A 224 -9.38 -6.55 14.06
N LEU A 225 -8.50 -6.09 14.96
CA LEU A 225 -7.92 -4.76 14.85
C LEU A 225 -6.98 -4.65 13.65
N ASN A 226 -6.19 -5.67 13.33
CA ASN A 226 -5.31 -5.65 12.16
C ASN A 226 -6.13 -5.44 10.87
N GLU A 227 -7.18 -6.25 10.68
CA GLU A 227 -8.17 -6.11 9.61
C GLU A 227 -8.85 -4.73 9.61
N SER A 228 -9.35 -4.30 10.76
CA SER A 228 -10.06 -3.02 10.85
C SER A 228 -9.14 -1.83 10.55
N MET A 229 -7.87 -1.86 10.97
CA MET A 229 -6.93 -0.79 10.62
C MET A 229 -6.68 -0.75 9.10
N SER A 230 -6.60 -1.91 8.45
CA SER A 230 -6.50 -2.01 6.99
C SER A 230 -7.72 -1.44 6.28
N ASP A 231 -8.93 -1.80 6.71
CA ASP A 231 -10.19 -1.27 6.18
C ASP A 231 -10.34 0.24 6.41
N ILE A 232 -10.00 0.73 7.61
CA ILE A 232 -10.10 2.16 7.94
C ILE A 232 -9.21 2.97 7.02
N PHE A 233 -7.94 2.60 6.81
CA PHE A 233 -7.07 3.37 5.92
C PHE A 233 -7.41 3.18 4.46
N ALA A 234 -7.91 2.01 4.05
CA ALA A 234 -8.46 1.80 2.72
C ALA A 234 -9.58 2.81 2.43
N ALA A 235 -10.58 2.93 3.31
CA ALA A 235 -11.66 3.90 3.18
C ALA A 235 -11.22 5.37 3.33
N MET A 236 -10.01 5.65 3.83
CA MET A 236 -9.48 7.03 3.85
C MET A 236 -8.72 7.38 2.56
N ILE A 237 -8.23 6.36 1.84
CA ILE A 237 -7.49 6.47 0.58
C ILE A 237 -8.47 6.47 -0.59
N ASP A 238 -9.36 5.49 -0.60
CA ASP A 238 -10.52 5.42 -1.47
C ASP A 238 -11.72 5.99 -0.71
N ASN A 239 -11.97 7.28 -0.90
CA ASN A 239 -12.87 8.02 -0.02
C ASN A 239 -14.24 8.33 -0.64
N ASP A 240 -14.57 7.65 -1.74
CA ASP A 240 -15.85 7.80 -2.44
C ASP A 240 -17.01 7.25 -1.60
N ASP A 241 -16.77 6.21 -0.80
CA ASP A 241 -17.74 5.64 0.14
C ASP A 241 -17.08 5.04 1.41
N TRP A 242 -17.80 4.14 2.08
CA TRP A 242 -17.40 3.42 3.31
C TRP A 242 -17.55 1.90 3.13
N LEU A 243 -17.52 1.44 1.88
CA LEU A 243 -17.52 0.03 1.50
C LEU A 243 -16.08 -0.46 1.36
N ILE A 244 -15.93 -1.78 1.35
CA ILE A 244 -14.65 -2.42 1.04
C ILE A 244 -14.91 -3.51 0.00
N GLY A 245 -14.17 -3.44 -1.10
CA GLY A 245 -14.12 -4.41 -2.18
C GLY A 245 -15.31 -4.37 -3.15
N GLU A 246 -16.15 -3.34 -3.11
CA GLU A 246 -17.30 -3.15 -4.00
C GLU A 246 -16.92 -3.13 -5.49
N ASP A 247 -15.73 -2.63 -5.83
CA ASP A 247 -15.22 -2.65 -7.21
C ASP A 247 -14.80 -4.05 -7.70
N VAL A 248 -14.50 -4.97 -6.78
CA VAL A 248 -13.98 -6.31 -7.10
C VAL A 248 -14.95 -7.44 -6.85
N TYR A 249 -15.81 -7.28 -5.85
CA TYR A 249 -16.75 -8.29 -5.36
C TYR A 249 -17.96 -8.37 -6.30
N THR A 250 -18.46 -9.60 -6.49
CA THR A 250 -19.75 -9.88 -7.15
C THR A 250 -20.04 -8.99 -8.37
N PRO A 251 -19.19 -9.03 -9.42
CA PRO A 251 -19.21 -8.08 -10.54
C PRO A 251 -20.55 -7.89 -11.28
N GLU A 252 -21.49 -8.83 -11.11
CA GLU A 252 -22.84 -8.79 -11.68
C GLU A 252 -23.92 -8.27 -10.71
N THR A 253 -23.57 -7.87 -9.48
CA THR A 253 -24.46 -7.40 -8.42
C THR A 253 -24.09 -5.96 -8.03
N PRO A 254 -24.67 -4.94 -8.67
CA PRO A 254 -24.30 -3.55 -8.37
C PRO A 254 -24.71 -3.13 -6.94
N GLY A 255 -23.79 -2.49 -6.23
CA GLY A 255 -24.04 -1.84 -4.95
C GLY A 255 -23.94 -2.75 -3.72
N ASP A 256 -23.46 -4.00 -3.87
CA ASP A 256 -22.96 -4.77 -2.75
C ASP A 256 -21.43 -4.62 -2.59
N ALA A 257 -20.91 -5.11 -1.48
CA ALA A 257 -19.50 -5.01 -1.12
C ALA A 257 -19.11 -6.19 -0.24
N LEU A 258 -17.80 -6.43 -0.09
CA LEU A 258 -17.31 -7.47 0.81
C LEU A 258 -17.57 -7.10 2.28
N ARG A 259 -17.39 -5.83 2.64
CA ARG A 259 -17.68 -5.27 3.97
C ARG A 259 -18.21 -3.84 3.86
N SER A 260 -18.79 -3.35 4.96
CA SER A 260 -19.18 -1.95 5.12
C SER A 260 -18.74 -1.44 6.48
N LEU A 261 -18.05 -0.30 6.52
CA LEU A 261 -17.74 0.40 7.76
C LEU A 261 -18.96 1.15 8.29
N GLU A 262 -19.83 1.61 7.39
CA GLU A 262 -21.07 2.30 7.73
C GLU A 262 -22.09 1.36 8.40
N ASP A 263 -22.38 0.20 7.80
CA ASP A 263 -23.29 -0.79 8.35
C ASP A 263 -22.72 -2.19 8.17
N PRO A 264 -21.85 -2.66 9.09
CA PRO A 264 -21.25 -4.00 9.00
C PRO A 264 -22.27 -5.13 8.86
N THR A 265 -23.49 -4.93 9.35
CA THR A 265 -24.53 -5.97 9.36
C THR A 265 -25.03 -6.32 7.96
N VAL A 266 -24.88 -5.44 6.96
CA VAL A 266 -25.25 -5.74 5.57
C VAL A 266 -24.36 -6.83 4.95
N ALA A 267 -23.11 -6.94 5.42
CA ALA A 267 -22.18 -7.99 5.05
C ALA A 267 -22.25 -9.21 6.00
N GLY A 268 -23.07 -9.13 7.05
CA GLY A 268 -23.19 -10.16 8.08
C GLY A 268 -22.22 -10.03 9.26
N ASP A 269 -21.48 -8.93 9.34
CA ASP A 269 -20.52 -8.67 10.40
C ASP A 269 -21.15 -7.96 11.61
N PRO A 270 -20.67 -8.20 12.84
CA PRO A 270 -21.11 -7.46 14.02
C PRO A 270 -20.69 -5.98 13.96
N ASP A 271 -21.61 -5.11 14.37
CA ASP A 271 -21.43 -3.66 14.54
C ASP A 271 -21.42 -3.23 16.02
N HIS A 272 -21.45 -4.20 16.94
CA HIS A 272 -21.48 -4.01 18.39
C HIS A 272 -20.82 -5.20 19.11
N TYR A 273 -20.04 -4.91 20.16
CA TYR A 273 -19.20 -5.87 20.88
C TYR A 273 -19.96 -7.05 21.51
N SER A 274 -21.23 -6.84 21.86
CA SER A 274 -22.10 -7.90 22.39
C SER A 274 -22.36 -9.02 21.39
N ASN A 275 -22.24 -8.74 20.10
CA ASN A 275 -22.54 -9.66 19.01
C ASN A 275 -21.28 -10.29 18.39
N ARG A 276 -20.11 -10.05 19.00
CA ARG A 276 -18.83 -10.53 18.47
C ARG A 276 -18.84 -12.05 18.29
N TYR A 277 -18.19 -12.49 17.23
CA TYR A 277 -17.89 -13.89 17.00
C TYR A 277 -16.86 -14.38 18.02
N ILE A 278 -17.12 -15.56 18.61
CA ILE A 278 -16.28 -16.18 19.66
C ILE A 278 -15.81 -17.59 19.28
N GLY A 279 -15.99 -17.99 18.02
CA GLY A 279 -15.57 -19.29 17.52
C GLY A 279 -14.13 -19.28 16.99
N PRO A 280 -13.60 -20.45 16.59
CA PRO A 280 -12.20 -20.59 16.16
C PRO A 280 -11.98 -20.39 14.66
N ALA A 281 -13.03 -20.26 13.85
CA ALA A 281 -12.86 -20.04 12.41
C ALA A 281 -12.27 -18.64 12.15
N ASP A 282 -11.67 -18.45 10.97
CA ASP A 282 -11.15 -17.14 10.56
C ASP A 282 -10.20 -16.53 11.63
N GLU A 283 -9.31 -17.37 12.14
CA GLU A 283 -8.32 -17.00 13.16
C GLU A 283 -8.96 -16.35 14.41
N GLY A 284 -10.19 -16.75 14.77
CA GLY A 284 -10.96 -16.12 15.85
C GLY A 284 -11.91 -15.01 15.37
N GLY A 285 -12.31 -15.04 14.09
CA GLY A 285 -13.19 -14.07 13.45
C GLY A 285 -12.51 -12.73 13.22
N VAL A 286 -11.29 -12.71 12.66
CA VAL A 286 -10.55 -11.46 12.41
C VAL A 286 -11.28 -10.57 11.39
N HIS A 287 -11.78 -11.14 10.30
CA HIS A 287 -12.55 -10.40 9.29
C HIS A 287 -13.96 -10.10 9.78
N THR A 288 -14.57 -11.01 10.55
CA THR A 288 -15.92 -10.78 11.09
C THR A 288 -15.93 -9.70 12.16
N ASN A 289 -15.06 -9.79 13.16
CA ASN A 289 -15.08 -8.86 14.30
C ASN A 289 -14.49 -7.48 13.96
N SER A 290 -13.80 -7.30 12.83
CA SER A 290 -13.31 -5.99 12.38
C SER A 290 -14.44 -4.97 12.21
N GLY A 291 -15.63 -5.43 11.82
CA GLY A 291 -16.87 -4.66 11.73
C GLY A 291 -17.17 -3.80 12.95
N ILE A 292 -16.82 -4.26 14.15
CA ILE A 292 -17.06 -3.55 15.41
C ILE A 292 -16.24 -2.25 15.45
N ASN A 293 -14.93 -2.32 15.18
CA ASN A 293 -14.05 -1.15 15.19
C ASN A 293 -14.21 -0.28 13.92
N ASN A 294 -14.53 -0.91 12.78
CA ASN A 294 -14.94 -0.24 11.55
C ASN A 294 -16.13 0.69 11.78
N LYS A 295 -17.17 0.22 12.48
CA LYS A 295 -18.35 1.04 12.85
C LYS A 295 -17.97 2.23 13.72
N ALA A 296 -17.06 2.06 14.69
CA ALA A 296 -16.59 3.19 15.49
C ALA A 296 -15.81 4.22 14.66
N ALA A 297 -15.01 3.81 13.68
CA ALA A 297 -14.31 4.72 12.78
C ALA A 297 -15.27 5.52 11.88
N TYR A 298 -16.30 4.86 11.31
CA TYR A 298 -17.37 5.54 10.58
C TYR A 298 -18.10 6.56 11.46
N LEU A 299 -18.56 6.15 12.65
CA LEU A 299 -19.27 7.04 13.57
C LEU A 299 -18.41 8.23 14.00
N LEU A 300 -17.10 8.02 14.19
CA LEU A 300 -16.19 9.10 14.53
C LEU A 300 -16.05 10.08 13.36
N ALA A 301 -15.95 9.60 12.12
CA ALA A 301 -15.81 10.46 10.96
C ALA A 301 -17.11 11.21 10.62
N GLU A 302 -18.23 10.51 10.48
CA GLU A 302 -19.48 11.06 9.95
C GLU A 302 -20.47 11.49 11.05
N GLY A 303 -20.32 10.95 12.26
CA GLY A 303 -21.30 11.09 13.33
C GLY A 303 -22.48 10.13 13.16
N GLY A 304 -23.50 10.31 13.99
CA GLY A 304 -24.74 9.52 13.93
C GLY A 304 -25.16 9.00 15.29
N THR A 305 -26.25 8.24 15.31
CA THR A 305 -26.74 7.58 16.53
C THR A 305 -26.69 6.08 16.36
N HIS A 306 -25.99 5.39 17.25
CA HIS A 306 -25.88 3.93 17.26
C HIS A 306 -26.02 3.40 18.69
N SER A 307 -26.78 2.33 18.87
CA SER A 307 -27.08 1.74 20.19
C SER A 307 -27.54 2.74 21.28
N GLY A 308 -28.21 3.82 20.88
CA GLY A 308 -28.70 4.87 21.79
C GLY A 308 -27.68 5.94 22.19
N VAL A 309 -26.45 5.88 21.65
CA VAL A 309 -25.40 6.89 21.84
C VAL A 309 -25.28 7.74 20.57
N THR A 310 -25.27 9.06 20.72
CA THR A 310 -25.10 9.99 19.60
C THR A 310 -23.67 10.48 19.56
N VAL A 311 -23.00 10.25 18.43
CA VAL A 311 -21.63 10.67 18.15
C VAL A 311 -21.65 11.91 17.27
N THR A 312 -20.89 12.93 17.68
CA THR A 312 -20.64 14.10 16.83
C THR A 312 -19.48 13.79 15.89
N GLY A 313 -19.73 13.79 14.57
CA GLY A 313 -18.70 13.53 13.58
C GLY A 313 -17.58 14.59 13.59
N ILE A 314 -16.33 14.14 13.48
CA ILE A 314 -15.13 15.01 13.45
C ILE A 314 -14.45 15.04 12.07
N GLY A 315 -15.03 14.34 11.09
CA GLY A 315 -14.53 14.23 9.74
C GLY A 315 -13.42 13.18 9.56
N ARG A 316 -13.26 12.72 8.32
CA ARG A 316 -12.28 11.71 7.91
C ARG A 316 -10.84 12.10 8.25
N ASN A 317 -10.45 13.37 8.06
CA ASN A 317 -9.07 13.82 8.28
C ASN A 317 -8.61 13.68 9.75
N ASP A 318 -9.44 14.12 10.71
CA ASP A 318 -9.08 14.01 12.13
C ASP A 318 -9.20 12.56 12.61
N THR A 319 -10.17 11.80 12.10
CA THR A 319 -10.28 10.35 12.32
C THR A 319 -9.02 9.62 11.87
N ALA A 320 -8.55 9.84 10.64
CA ALA A 320 -7.32 9.23 10.12
C ALA A 320 -6.09 9.56 10.98
N LYS A 321 -5.94 10.81 11.46
CA LYS A 321 -4.85 11.18 12.37
C LYS A 321 -4.90 10.42 13.69
N ILE A 322 -6.09 10.27 14.28
CA ILE A 322 -6.29 9.58 15.56
C ILE A 322 -5.91 8.10 15.42
N TYR A 323 -6.47 7.41 14.42
CA TYR A 323 -6.20 5.99 14.18
C TYR A 323 -4.73 5.75 13.79
N TYR A 324 -4.13 6.64 12.98
CA TYR A 324 -2.71 6.53 12.63
C TYR A 324 -1.79 6.71 13.83
N TYR A 325 -2.08 7.70 14.68
CA TYR A 325 -1.30 7.93 15.88
C TYR A 325 -1.44 6.75 16.86
N ALA A 326 -2.64 6.20 17.03
CA ALA A 326 -2.89 5.03 17.84
C ALA A 326 -2.08 3.80 17.36
N LEU A 327 -2.17 3.49 16.06
CA LEU A 327 -1.46 2.39 15.43
C LEU A 327 0.06 2.50 15.59
N THR A 328 0.60 3.70 15.47
CA THR A 328 2.06 3.90 15.42
C THR A 328 2.70 4.17 16.79
N ASN A 329 1.95 4.53 17.83
CA ASN A 329 2.52 4.94 19.12
C ASN A 329 1.99 4.16 20.34
N TYR A 330 0.81 3.57 20.28
CA TYR A 330 0.16 3.00 21.48
C TYR A 330 -0.22 1.53 21.35
N LEU A 331 -0.66 1.10 20.17
CA LEU A 331 -0.97 -0.31 19.96
C LEU A 331 0.29 -1.17 19.98
N ASN A 332 0.13 -2.41 20.40
CA ASN A 332 1.18 -3.43 20.47
C ASN A 332 0.62 -4.78 19.98
N PRO A 333 1.45 -5.83 19.84
CA PRO A 333 1.01 -7.07 19.21
C PRO A 333 -0.20 -7.75 19.83
N ASN A 334 -0.44 -7.57 21.13
CA ASN A 334 -1.56 -8.20 21.87
C ASN A 334 -2.70 -7.21 22.19
N SER A 335 -2.73 -6.04 21.56
CA SER A 335 -3.80 -5.06 21.78
C SER A 335 -5.16 -5.66 21.41
N ASN A 336 -6.15 -5.44 22.28
CA ASN A 336 -7.54 -5.85 22.10
C ASN A 336 -8.44 -4.61 21.91
N PHE A 337 -9.76 -4.77 21.78
CA PHE A 337 -10.64 -3.62 21.50
C PHE A 337 -10.64 -2.56 22.60
N SER A 338 -10.54 -2.97 23.88
CA SER A 338 -10.39 -2.03 25.00
C SER A 338 -9.08 -1.23 24.90
N ALA A 339 -7.98 -1.88 24.52
CA ALA A 339 -6.71 -1.20 24.28
C ALA A 339 -6.80 -0.21 23.11
N MET A 340 -7.55 -0.56 22.05
CA MET A 340 -7.79 0.35 20.92
C MET A 340 -8.59 1.58 21.34
N ARG A 341 -9.66 1.42 22.15
CA ARG A 341 -10.39 2.56 22.73
C ARG A 341 -9.46 3.52 23.45
N GLN A 342 -8.64 3.00 24.37
CA GLN A 342 -7.72 3.82 25.15
C GLN A 342 -6.65 4.49 24.27
N ALA A 343 -6.13 3.77 23.26
CA ALA A 343 -5.18 4.32 22.30
C ALA A 343 -5.80 5.45 21.47
N ALA A 344 -7.04 5.33 21.02
CA ALA A 344 -7.76 6.37 20.29
C ALA A 344 -8.02 7.61 21.17
N ILE A 345 -8.47 7.44 22.42
CA ILE A 345 -8.70 8.55 23.36
C ILE A 345 -7.40 9.29 23.64
N GLN A 346 -6.31 8.54 23.90
CA GLN A 346 -5.01 9.13 24.19
C GLN A 346 -4.42 9.83 22.95
N SER A 347 -4.66 9.29 21.74
CA SER A 347 -4.26 9.92 20.48
C SER A 347 -5.00 11.24 20.27
N ALA A 348 -6.33 11.25 20.41
CA ALA A 348 -7.13 12.47 20.32
C ALA A 348 -6.71 13.51 21.37
N THR A 349 -6.38 13.06 22.59
CA THR A 349 -5.90 13.94 23.67
C THR A 349 -4.59 14.62 23.31
N VAL A 350 -3.62 13.89 22.74
CA VAL A 350 -2.32 14.46 22.33
C VAL A 350 -2.47 15.39 21.13
N LEU A 351 -3.29 15.02 20.16
CA LEU A 351 -3.42 15.75 18.90
C LEU A 351 -4.28 17.01 19.02
N PHE A 352 -5.33 16.98 19.85
CA PHE A 352 -6.36 18.03 19.89
C PHE A 352 -6.59 18.62 21.30
N GLY A 353 -6.02 18.02 22.35
CA GLY A 353 -6.20 18.42 23.74
C GLY A 353 -7.30 17.65 24.48
N ALA A 354 -7.15 17.52 25.80
CA ALA A 354 -7.97 16.65 26.65
C ALA A 354 -9.48 17.00 26.70
N ASN A 355 -9.83 18.27 26.46
CA ASN A 355 -11.20 18.77 26.50
C ASN A 355 -11.77 19.05 25.09
N SER A 356 -11.18 18.45 24.05
CA SER A 356 -11.58 18.66 22.66
C SER A 356 -12.82 17.84 22.29
N GLN A 357 -13.54 18.27 21.25
CA GLN A 357 -14.66 17.50 20.70
C GLN A 357 -14.18 16.13 20.19
N GLN A 358 -12.96 16.04 19.65
CA GLN A 358 -12.36 14.80 19.17
C GLN A 358 -12.22 13.76 20.29
N VAL A 359 -11.80 14.17 21.49
CA VAL A 359 -11.71 13.24 22.64
C VAL A 359 -13.09 12.73 23.04
N GLU A 360 -14.10 13.59 23.07
CA GLU A 360 -15.45 13.19 23.44
C GLU A 360 -16.10 12.29 22.38
N SER A 361 -16.01 12.67 21.11
CA SER A 361 -16.52 11.87 20.00
C SER A 361 -15.87 10.48 19.92
N VAL A 362 -14.58 10.36 20.26
CA VAL A 362 -13.94 9.03 20.38
C VAL A 362 -14.61 8.21 21.48
N LYS A 363 -14.81 8.77 22.69
CA LYS A 363 -15.47 8.02 23.78
C LYS A 363 -16.87 7.59 23.36
N ASP A 364 -17.65 8.52 22.80
CA ASP A 364 -19.02 8.26 22.35
C ASP A 364 -19.05 7.17 21.27
N ALA A 365 -18.13 7.18 20.30
CA ALA A 365 -18.05 6.17 19.26
C ALA A 365 -17.79 4.76 19.83
N TYR A 366 -16.85 4.63 20.78
CA TYR A 366 -16.57 3.33 21.42
C TYR A 366 -17.68 2.89 22.39
N ASP A 367 -18.35 3.83 23.06
CA ASP A 367 -19.54 3.53 23.87
C ASP A 367 -20.70 3.04 22.98
N ALA A 368 -20.89 3.63 21.80
CA ALA A 368 -21.93 3.25 20.84
C ALA A 368 -21.79 1.83 20.30
N ILE A 369 -20.56 1.30 20.22
CA ILE A 369 -20.27 -0.09 19.81
C ILE A 369 -20.06 -1.04 21.00
N GLY A 370 -20.24 -0.56 22.24
CA GLY A 370 -20.19 -1.39 23.44
C GLY A 370 -18.79 -1.86 23.87
N VAL A 371 -17.73 -1.16 23.47
CA VAL A 371 -16.34 -1.45 23.86
C VAL A 371 -15.93 -0.53 25.00
N GLN A 372 -15.51 -1.09 26.15
CA GLN A 372 -15.17 -0.33 27.37
C GLN A 372 -13.68 -0.23 27.66
#